data_AF-B9E327-F1
#
_entry.id   AF-B9E327-F1
#
_cell.length_a   1.000
_cell.length_b   1.000
_cell.length_c   1.000
_cell.angle_alpha   90.00
_cell.angle_beta   90.00
_cell.angle_gamma   90.00
#
_symmetry.space_group_name_H-M   'P 1'
#
loop_
_entity.id
_entity.type
_entity.pdbx_description
1 polymer ?
#
loop_
_entity_poly.entity_id
_entity_poly.type
_entity_poly.pdbx_seq_one_letter_code
_entity_poly.pdbx_strand_id
1 'polypeptide(L)'
;MNSQLIEAMSQYKQLSFKIMKYIEEGKLDELNSLFNIRQKILDSIENIDYTLEEGKEVFLKLELRKLDSNMAELINRKKDELGTDMKAFFKSKNASNAYNKNGIHSSIFFNKKI
;
A
#
# COMPACT_ATOMS: atom_id res chain seq x y z
N MET A 1 9.41 -25.71 -22.09
CA MET A 1 9.00 -24.59 -21.21
C MET A 1 8.62 -25.19 -19.86
N ASN A 2 9.38 -24.91 -18.81
CA ASN A 2 9.21 -25.51 -17.48
C ASN A 2 7.81 -25.17 -16.91
N SER A 3 6.96 -26.18 -16.78
CA SER A 3 5.57 -26.01 -16.31
C SER A 3 5.49 -25.53 -14.86
N GLN A 4 6.41 -25.97 -14.00
CA GLN A 4 6.47 -25.56 -12.59
C GLN A 4 6.82 -24.07 -12.48
N LEU A 5 7.76 -23.60 -13.31
CA LEU A 5 8.15 -22.19 -13.37
C LEU A 5 6.98 -21.30 -13.81
N ILE A 6 6.26 -21.70 -14.86
CA ILE A 6 5.08 -20.97 -15.35
C ILE A 6 4.02 -20.87 -14.26
N GLU A 7 3.75 -21.97 -13.57
CA GLU A 7 2.76 -22.02 -12.51
C GLU A 7 3.14 -21.10 -11.34
N ALA A 8 4.37 -21.23 -10.83
CA ALA A 8 4.85 -20.42 -9.71
C ALA A 8 4.84 -18.91 -10.06
N MET A 9 5.32 -18.53 -11.25
CA MET A 9 5.27 -17.14 -11.71
C MET A 9 3.83 -16.64 -11.97
N SER A 10 2.91 -17.51 -12.35
CA SER A 10 1.48 -17.17 -12.48
C SER A 10 0.83 -16.93 -11.13
N GLN A 11 1.16 -17.76 -10.12
CA GLN A 11 0.71 -17.55 -8.74
C GLN A 11 1.25 -16.23 -8.18
N TYR A 12 2.54 -15.93 -8.43
CA TYR A 12 3.13 -14.64 -8.08
C TYR A 12 2.36 -13.47 -8.70
N LYS A 13 2.01 -13.57 -9.99
CA LYS A 13 1.22 -12.55 -10.70
C LYS A 13 -0.15 -12.34 -10.07
N GLN A 14 -0.89 -13.43 -9.82
CA GLN A 14 -2.21 -13.37 -9.20
C GLN A 14 -2.17 -12.77 -7.80
N LEU A 15 -1.18 -13.16 -6.99
CA LEU A 15 -1.01 -12.63 -5.66
C LEU A 15 -0.65 -11.15 -5.68
N SER A 16 0.18 -10.72 -6.63
CA SER A 16 0.52 -9.30 -6.81
C SER A 16 -0.72 -8.47 -7.16
N PHE A 17 -1.61 -8.96 -8.03
CA PHE A 17 -2.90 -8.30 -8.27
C PHE A 17 -3.79 -8.24 -7.04
N LYS A 18 -3.81 -9.31 -6.23
CA LYS A 18 -4.57 -9.32 -4.97
C LYS A 18 -4.04 -8.27 -4.00
N ILE A 19 -2.72 -8.14 -3.87
CA ILE A 19 -2.07 -7.11 -3.05
C ILE A 19 -2.45 -5.71 -3.56
N MET A 20 -2.35 -5.47 -4.87
CA MET A 20 -2.74 -4.18 -5.45
C MET A 20 -4.19 -3.81 -5.13
N LYS A 21 -5.11 -4.76 -5.29
CA LYS A 21 -6.52 -4.55 -4.93
C LYS A 21 -6.70 -4.19 -3.45
N TYR A 22 -5.96 -4.83 -2.55
CA TYR A 22 -6.06 -4.54 -1.11
C TYR A 22 -5.50 -3.16 -0.76
N ILE A 23 -4.43 -2.73 -1.44
CA ILE A 23 -3.89 -1.37 -1.30
C ILE A 23 -4.91 -0.34 -1.77
N GLU A 24 -5.58 -0.57 -2.90
CA GLU A 24 -6.63 0.31 -3.42
C GLU A 24 -7.83 0.39 -2.48
N GLU A 25 -8.27 -0.75 -1.94
CA GLU A 25 -9.39 -0.84 -0.98
C GLU A 25 -9.02 -0.38 0.44
N GLY A 26 -7.75 -0.06 0.72
CA GLY A 26 -7.28 0.36 2.05
C GLY A 26 -7.25 -0.76 3.10
N LYS A 27 -7.31 -2.03 2.68
CA LYS A 27 -7.23 -3.22 3.53
C LYS A 27 -5.79 -3.55 3.87
N LEU A 28 -5.18 -2.70 4.68
CA LEU A 28 -3.73 -2.75 4.96
C LEU A 28 -3.35 -3.84 5.96
N ASP A 29 -4.27 -4.24 6.85
CA ASP A 29 -4.00 -5.21 7.93
C ASP A 29 -3.63 -6.59 7.37
N GLU A 30 -4.24 -6.98 6.25
CA GLU A 30 -4.03 -8.27 5.61
C GLU A 30 -2.77 -8.30 4.71
N LEU A 31 -2.19 -7.14 4.38
CA LEU A 31 -1.06 -7.04 3.44
C LEU A 31 0.18 -7.80 3.93
N ASN A 32 0.49 -7.76 5.22
CA ASN A 32 1.65 -8.47 5.77
C ASN A 32 1.59 -9.98 5.47
N SER A 33 0.40 -10.58 5.63
CA SER A 33 0.22 -12.01 5.32
C SER A 33 0.40 -12.29 3.82
N LEU A 34 -0.08 -11.41 2.95
CA LEU A 34 0.05 -11.54 1.50
C LEU A 34 1.49 -11.37 1.03
N PHE A 35 2.25 -10.43 1.61
CA PHE A 35 3.68 -10.27 1.32
C PHE A 35 4.49 -11.48 1.77
N ASN A 36 4.17 -12.08 2.91
CA ASN A 36 4.82 -13.32 3.35
C ASN A 36 4.55 -14.48 2.39
N ILE A 37 3.32 -14.61 1.88
CA ILE A 37 3.00 -15.63 0.86
C ILE A 37 3.77 -15.33 -0.43
N ARG A 38 3.87 -14.05 -0.82
CA ARG A 38 4.61 -13.64 -2.02
C ARG A 38 6.08 -14.02 -1.93
N GLN A 39 6.69 -13.82 -0.76
CA GLN A 39 8.08 -14.23 -0.51
C GLN A 39 8.24 -15.75 -0.66
N LYS A 40 7.33 -16.55 -0.08
CA LYS A 40 7.37 -18.01 -0.24
C LYS A 40 7.28 -18.47 -1.69
N ILE A 41 6.52 -17.77 -2.53
CA ILE A 41 6.45 -18.06 -3.97
C ILE A 41 7.78 -17.71 -4.64
N LEU A 42 8.41 -16.58 -4.29
CA LEU A 42 9.75 -16.23 -4.80
C LEU A 42 10.80 -17.27 -4.40
N ASP A 43 10.79 -17.69 -3.14
CA ASP A 43 11.68 -18.74 -2.64
C ASP A 43 11.42 -20.05 -3.39
N SER A 44 10.16 -20.38 -3.70
CA SER A 44 9.82 -21.53 -4.54
C SER A 44 10.36 -21.40 -5.96
N ILE A 45 10.31 -20.21 -6.56
CA ILE A 45 10.82 -19.98 -7.93
C ILE A 45 12.34 -20.16 -7.95
N GLU A 46 13.05 -19.64 -6.94
CA GLU A 46 14.50 -19.77 -6.82
C GLU A 46 14.97 -21.23 -6.73
N ASN A 47 14.13 -22.11 -6.17
CA ASN A 47 14.42 -23.54 -6.05
C ASN A 47 14.00 -24.37 -7.29
N ILE A 48 13.39 -23.77 -8.31
CA ILE A 48 13.06 -24.46 -9.56
C ILE A 48 14.30 -24.47 -10.45
N ASP A 49 14.63 -25.63 -11.01
CA ASP A 49 15.68 -25.73 -12.02
C ASP A 49 15.19 -25.15 -13.35
N TYR A 50 15.75 -24.01 -13.75
CA TYR A 50 15.44 -23.36 -15.02
C TYR A 50 16.65 -22.62 -15.56
N THR A 51 16.74 -22.52 -16.88
CA THR A 51 17.77 -21.71 -17.53
C THR A 51 17.39 -20.24 -17.53
N LEU A 52 18.38 -19.33 -17.51
CA LEU A 52 18.13 -17.88 -17.54
C LEU A 52 17.19 -17.46 -18.68
N GLU A 53 17.33 -18.07 -19.86
CA GLU A 53 16.49 -17.76 -21.02
C GLU A 53 15.05 -18.24 -20.86
N GLU A 54 14.81 -19.42 -20.27
CA GLU A 54 13.45 -19.86 -19.93
C GLU A 54 12.81 -18.93 -18.90
N GLY A 55 13.57 -18.50 -17.89
CA GLY A 55 13.13 -17.52 -16.90
C GLY A 55 12.69 -16.22 -17.55
N LYS A 56 13.51 -15.66 -18.44
CA LYS A 56 13.19 -14.45 -19.20
C LYS A 56 11.96 -14.63 -20.08
N GLU A 57 11.83 -15.76 -20.76
CA GLU A 57 10.70 -16.04 -21.64
C GLU A 57 9.38 -16.05 -20.85
N VAL A 58 9.33 -16.77 -19.72
CA VAL A 58 8.15 -16.79 -18.84
C VAL A 58 7.86 -15.40 -18.27
N PHE A 59 8.90 -14.68 -17.82
CA PHE A 59 8.77 -13.34 -17.27
C PHE A 59 8.17 -12.34 -18.27
N LEU A 60 8.63 -12.39 -19.52
CA LEU A 60 8.10 -11.58 -20.62
C LEU A 60 6.67 -12.00 -20.99
N LYS A 61 6.42 -13.30 -21.14
CA LYS A 61 5.09 -13.85 -21.49
C LYS A 61 4.02 -13.48 -20.47
N LEU A 62 4.37 -13.47 -19.20
CA LEU A 62 3.46 -13.09 -18.12
C LEU A 62 3.40 -11.58 -17.88
N GLU A 63 4.15 -10.77 -18.65
CA GLU A 63 4.24 -9.31 -18.51
C GLU A 63 4.60 -8.83 -17.10
N LEU A 64 5.41 -9.60 -16.37
CA LEU A 64 5.72 -9.33 -14.96
C LEU A 64 6.45 -8.01 -14.77
N ARG A 65 7.21 -7.55 -15.76
CA ARG A 65 7.85 -6.23 -15.75
C ARG A 65 6.85 -5.08 -15.58
N LYS A 66 5.73 -5.14 -16.33
CA LYS A 66 4.69 -4.10 -16.25
C LYS A 66 3.97 -4.18 -14.91
N LEU A 67 3.71 -5.40 -14.43
CA LEU A 67 3.08 -5.64 -13.15
C LEU A 67 3.89 -5.03 -11.99
N ASP A 68 5.20 -5.30 -11.93
CA ASP A 68 6.07 -4.76 -10.88
C ASP A 68 6.11 -3.23 -10.92
N SER A 69 6.17 -2.62 -12.10
CA SER A 69 6.12 -1.16 -12.27
C SER A 69 4.80 -0.57 -11.75
N ASN A 70 3.66 -1.16 -12.14
CA ASN A 70 2.34 -0.70 -11.71
C ASN A 70 2.16 -0.83 -10.20
N MET A 71 2.67 -1.92 -9.61
CA MET A 71 2.60 -2.15 -8.17
C MET A 71 3.42 -1.11 -7.41
N ALA A 72 4.63 -0.79 -7.88
CA ALA A 72 5.48 0.23 -7.27
C ALA A 72 4.83 1.63 -7.33
N GLU A 73 4.26 1.99 -8.49
CA GLU A 73 3.54 3.25 -8.66
C GLU A 73 2.34 3.35 -7.70
N LEU A 74 1.53 2.28 -7.60
CA LEU A 74 0.38 2.23 -6.71
C LEU A 74 0.77 2.41 -5.24
N ILE A 75 1.84 1.74 -4.78
CA ILE A 75 2.33 1.86 -3.40
C ILE A 75 2.77 3.29 -3.12
N ASN A 76 3.52 3.89 -4.03
CA ASN A 76 4.00 5.28 -3.87
C ASN A 76 2.81 6.26 -3.84
N ARG A 77 1.87 6.13 -4.77
CA ARG A 77 0.66 6.95 -4.80
C ARG A 77 -0.12 6.83 -3.50
N LYS A 78 -0.32 5.62 -2.98
CA LYS A 78 -1.09 5.40 -1.75
C LYS A 78 -0.40 5.99 -0.52
N LYS A 79 0.94 5.91 -0.48
CA LYS A 79 1.75 6.54 0.57
C LYS A 79 1.60 8.06 0.57
N ASP A 80 1.61 8.68 -0.61
CA ASP A 80 1.45 10.13 -0.75
C ASP A 80 0.03 10.61 -0.38
N GLU A 81 -1.00 9.85 -0.75
CA GLU A 81 -2.39 10.08 -0.32
C GLU A 81 -2.50 10.10 1.21
N LEU A 82 -2.05 9.04 1.89
CA LEU A 82 -2.10 8.93 3.34
C LEU A 82 -1.31 10.06 4.04
N GLY A 83 -0.15 10.43 3.49
CA GLY A 83 0.65 11.54 4.00
C GLY A 83 -0.06 12.88 3.89
N THR A 84 -0.84 13.07 2.83
CA THR A 84 -1.65 14.29 2.61
C THR A 84 -2.83 14.35 3.57
N ASP A 85 -3.54 13.23 3.75
CA ASP A 85 -4.68 13.11 4.67
C ASP A 85 -4.26 13.37 6.12
N MET A 86 -3.12 12.81 6.55
CA MET A 86 -2.58 13.08 7.89
C MET A 86 -2.30 14.57 8.09
N LYS A 87 -1.66 15.24 7.10
CA LYS A 87 -1.39 16.69 7.19
C LYS A 87 -2.67 17.50 7.29
N ALA A 88 -3.71 17.13 6.52
CA ALA A 88 -5.02 17.78 6.58
C ALA A 88 -5.69 17.59 7.95
N PHE A 89 -5.65 16.36 8.50
CA PHE A 89 -6.16 16.05 9.83
C PHE A 89 -5.49 16.89 10.93
N PHE A 90 -4.15 16.98 10.92
CA PHE A 90 -3.42 17.80 11.89
C PHE A 90 -3.74 19.30 11.76
N LYS A 91 -3.87 19.82 10.53
CA LYS A 91 -4.29 21.22 10.30
C LYS A 91 -5.70 21.47 10.85
N SER A 92 -6.65 20.59 10.58
CA SER A 92 -8.02 20.69 11.08
C SER A 92 -8.07 20.66 12.61
N LYS A 93 -7.37 19.69 13.24
CA LYS A 93 -7.28 19.59 14.70
C LYS A 93 -6.69 20.86 15.34
N ASN A 94 -5.63 21.40 14.74
CA ASN A 94 -5.01 22.64 15.23
C ASN A 94 -5.94 23.85 15.08
N ALA A 95 -6.68 23.96 13.98
CA ALA A 95 -7.68 25.00 13.79
C ALA A 95 -8.81 24.88 14.84
N SER A 96 -9.40 23.69 15.01
CA SER A 96 -10.44 23.44 16.03
C SER A 96 -9.96 23.77 17.45
N ASN A 97 -8.72 23.42 17.79
CA ASN A 97 -8.12 23.77 19.08
C ASN A 97 -7.90 25.29 19.24
N ALA A 98 -7.50 25.99 18.18
CA ALA A 98 -7.32 27.44 18.20
C ALA A 98 -8.67 28.18 18.38
N TYR A 99 -9.72 27.77 17.67
CA TYR A 99 -11.06 28.35 17.82
C TYR A 99 -11.66 28.05 19.21
N ASN A 100 -11.52 26.83 19.74
CA ASN A 100 -12.00 26.50 21.09
C ASN A 100 -11.24 27.25 22.20
N LYS A 101 -9.93 27.48 22.04
CA LYS A 101 -9.12 28.20 23.05
C LYS A 101 -9.49 29.69 23.12
N ASN A 102 -9.92 30.28 22.00
CA ASN A 102 -10.39 31.66 21.95
C ASN A 102 -11.84 31.85 22.44
N GLY A 103 -12.64 30.77 22.49
CA GLY A 103 -14.02 30.80 23.00
C GLY A 103 -14.15 30.65 24.53
N ILE A 104 -13.12 30.19 25.22
CA ILE A 104 -13.16 29.94 26.68
C ILE A 104 -12.76 31.19 27.51
N HIS A 105 -12.15 32.20 26.89
CA HIS A 105 -11.66 33.38 27.63
C HIS A 105 -12.66 34.56 27.70
N SER A 106 -13.83 34.46 27.06
CA SER A 106 -14.85 35.53 27.07
C SER A 106 -15.93 35.37 28.16
N SER A 107 -15.96 34.27 28.92
CA SER A 107 -17.00 34.03 29.94
C SER A 107 -16.71 34.64 31.33
N ILE A 108 -15.56 35.31 31.52
CA ILE A 108 -15.17 35.90 32.82
C ILE A 108 -15.65 37.37 32.97
N PHE A 109 -16.25 37.98 31.94
CA PHE A 109 -16.61 39.41 31.95
C PHE A 109 -18.10 39.74 32.17
N PHE A 110 -18.88 38.85 32.79
CA PHE A 110 -20.27 39.14 33.19
C PHE A 110 -20.49 39.11 34.71
N ASN A 111 -19.60 39.76 35.46
CA ASN A 111 -19.87 40.05 36.87
C ASN A 111 -19.42 41.47 37.25
N LYS A 112 -20.01 42.48 36.60
CA LYS A 112 -20.13 43.82 37.20
C LYS A 112 -21.61 44.03 37.50
N LYS A 113 -21.94 43.93 38.80
CA LYS A 113 -23.22 44.37 39.37
C LYS A 113 -23.49 45.82 38.95
N ILE A 114 -24.68 46.08 38.44
CA ILE A 114 -25.37 47.35 38.58
C ILE A 114 -26.53 47.08 39.53
#